data_AF-A0A973X5U7-F1
#
_entry.id   AF-A0A973X5U7-F1
#
_cell.length_a   1.000
_cell.length_b   1.000
_cell.length_c   1.000
_cell.angle_alpha   90.00
_cell.angle_beta   90.00
_cell.angle_gamma   90.00
#
_symmetry.space_group_name_H-M   'P 1'
#
loop_
_entity.id
_entity.type
_entity.pdbx_description
1 polymer ?
#
loop_
_entity_poly.entity_id
_entity_poly.type
_entity_poly.pdbx_seq_one_letter_code
_entity_poly.pdbx_strand_id
1 'polypeptide(L)'
;MSLIVETGAVVPGAESYISEADSIAYHTSRGNDTWMTISQIQREQALRRATDYMAQVYRRRWAGFRATATQALDWPRSFVYLEPFVRGATGSYPYLVADNVVPEEVKRACAELALR
;
A
#
# COMPACT_ATOMS: atom_id res chain seq x y z
N MET A 1 -17.97 2.95 9.92
CA MET A 1 -17.41 1.60 9.72
C MET A 1 -15.91 1.74 9.79
N SER A 2 -15.23 0.88 10.55
CA SER A 2 -13.77 0.88 10.60
C SER A 2 -13.17 0.61 9.22
N LEU A 3 -12.01 1.19 8.96
CA LEU A 3 -11.25 0.96 7.74
C LEU A 3 -10.84 -0.52 7.59
N ILE A 4 -11.13 -1.14 6.45
CA ILE A 4 -10.64 -2.49 6.12
C ILE A 4 -9.29 -2.35 5.40
N VAL A 5 -8.25 -2.97 5.95
CA VAL A 5 -6.86 -2.80 5.50
C VAL A 5 -6.39 -4.04 4.76
N GLU A 6 -5.73 -3.86 3.62
CA GLU A 6 -5.03 -4.94 2.92
C GLU A 6 -3.69 -5.22 3.60
N THR A 7 -3.47 -6.48 3.99
CA THR A 7 -2.26 -6.93 4.68
C THR A 7 -1.30 -7.70 3.77
N GLY A 8 -1.71 -7.97 2.54
CA GLY A 8 -1.09 -8.91 1.61
C GLY A 8 -1.80 -10.27 1.55
N ALA A 9 -2.87 -10.43 2.33
CA ALA A 9 -3.70 -11.64 2.35
C ALA A 9 -4.85 -11.62 1.33
N VAL A 10 -4.94 -10.60 0.46
CA VAL A 10 -6.06 -10.42 -0.48
C VAL A 10 -7.37 -10.27 0.30
N VAL A 11 -7.39 -9.27 1.19
CA VAL A 11 -8.49 -9.06 2.14
C VAL A 11 -9.76 -8.61 1.38
N PRO A 12 -10.89 -9.35 1.49
CA PRO A 12 -12.12 -8.98 0.83
C PRO A 12 -12.61 -7.60 1.27
N GLY A 13 -12.89 -6.71 0.32
CA GLY A 13 -13.38 -5.37 0.59
C GLY A 13 -12.35 -4.43 1.22
N ALA A 14 -11.05 -4.72 1.12
CA ALA A 14 -10.01 -3.79 1.56
C ALA A 14 -10.14 -2.42 0.89
N GLU A 15 -10.02 -1.37 1.69
CA GLU A 15 -10.23 0.03 1.30
C GLU A 15 -8.97 0.88 1.48
N SER A 16 -7.93 0.34 2.14
CA SER A 16 -6.64 1.03 2.30
C SER A 16 -5.45 0.09 2.38
N TYR A 17 -4.28 0.63 2.01
CA TYR A 17 -2.98 -0.04 2.14
C TYR A 17 -2.37 0.09 3.54
N ILE A 18 -2.82 1.01 4.38
CA ILE A 18 -2.29 1.24 5.73
C ILE A 18 -3.43 1.36 6.74
N SER A 19 -3.20 0.90 7.97
CA SER A 19 -4.15 1.06 9.06
C SER A 19 -4.15 2.49 9.61
N GLU A 20 -5.24 2.88 10.29
CA GLU A 20 -5.27 4.17 10.98
C GLU A 20 -4.13 4.27 12.02
N ALA A 21 -3.94 3.23 12.83
CA ALA A 21 -2.90 3.19 13.86
C ALA A 21 -1.49 3.33 13.27
N ASP A 22 -1.20 2.64 12.16
CA ASP A 22 0.10 2.75 11.50
C ASP A 22 0.29 4.11 10.84
N SER A 23 -0.77 4.71 10.29
CA SER A 23 -0.72 6.08 9.75
C SER A 23 -0.39 7.11 10.83
N ILE A 24 -0.94 6.93 12.03
CA ILE A 24 -0.65 7.77 13.20
C ILE A 24 0.81 7.63 13.61
N ALA A 25 1.32 6.39 13.72
CA ALA A 25 2.72 6.15 14.04
C ALA A 25 3.66 6.77 13.01
N TYR A 26 3.32 6.61 11.72
CA TYR A 26 4.06 7.20 10.61
C TYR A 26 4.12 8.73 10.71
N HIS A 27 2.97 9.40 10.81
CA HIS A 27 2.90 10.86 10.85
C HIS A 27 3.50 11.45 12.14
N THR A 28 3.35 10.77 13.28
CA THR A 28 3.99 11.16 14.54
C THR A 28 5.52 11.16 14.39
N SER A 29 6.10 10.14 13.74
CA SER A 29 7.55 10.07 13.49
C SER A 29 8.07 11.15 12.54
N ARG A 30 7.17 11.87 11.85
CA ARG A 30 7.48 12.94 10.88
C ARG A 30 7.08 14.33 11.35
N GLY A 31 6.51 14.47 12.55
CA GLY A 31 6.07 15.75 13.08
C GLY A 31 4.83 16.32 12.37
N ASN A 32 4.03 15.46 11.72
CA ASN A 32 2.80 15.87 11.05
C ASN A 32 1.65 15.94 12.05
N ASP A 33 1.79 16.79 13.07
CA ASP A 33 0.89 16.85 14.24
C ASP A 33 -0.56 17.16 13.85
N THR A 34 -0.78 17.85 12.73
CA THR A 34 -2.12 18.13 12.18
C THR A 34 -2.91 16.86 11.90
N TRP A 35 -2.26 15.75 11.54
CA TRP A 35 -2.89 14.44 11.35
C TRP A 35 -3.57 13.92 12.63
N MET A 36 -3.03 14.30 13.78
CA MET A 36 -3.58 13.91 15.08
C MET A 36 -4.72 14.80 15.54
N THR A 37 -4.82 16.01 14.98
CA THR A 37 -5.89 16.97 15.32
C THR A 37 -7.24 16.63 14.68
N ILE A 38 -7.23 15.90 13.56
CA ILE A 38 -8.46 15.47 12.89
C ILE A 38 -9.07 14.23 13.57
N SER A 39 -10.35 14.00 13.36
CA SER A 39 -11.04 12.81 13.91
C SER A 39 -10.57 11.52 13.23
N GLN A 40 -10.74 10.39 13.92
CA GLN A 40 -10.52 9.06 13.34
C GLN A 40 -11.29 8.88 12.02
N ILE A 41 -12.57 9.28 11.99
CA ILE A 41 -13.40 9.20 10.78
C ILE A 41 -12.77 9.98 9.62
N GLN A 42 -12.26 11.18 9.87
CA GLN A 42 -11.61 12.00 8.84
C GLN A 42 -10.31 11.36 8.34
N ARG A 43 -9.49 10.77 9.23
CA ARG A 43 -8.29 10.01 8.84
C ARG A 43 -8.65 8.82 7.96
N GLU A 44 -9.61 8.00 8.39
CA GLU A 44 -10.04 6.84 7.63
C GLU A 44 -10.62 7.24 6.25
N GLN A 45 -11.36 8.35 6.16
CA GLN A 45 -11.83 8.88 4.89
C GLN A 45 -10.69 9.37 3.99
N ALA A 46 -9.67 10.01 4.56
CA ALA A 46 -8.49 10.46 3.83
C ALA A 46 -7.66 9.28 3.30
N LEU A 47 -7.49 8.22 4.10
CA LEU A 47 -6.80 6.98 3.69
C LEU A 47 -7.52 6.27 2.52
N ARG A 48 -8.85 6.25 2.50
CA ARG A 48 -9.63 5.75 1.35
C ARG A 48 -9.35 6.57 0.09
N ARG A 49 -9.45 7.91 0.18
CA ARG A 49 -9.15 8.82 -0.95
C ARG A 49 -7.72 8.65 -1.47
N ALA A 50 -6.75 8.51 -0.58
CA ALA A 50 -5.36 8.26 -0.94
C ALA A 50 -5.21 6.92 -1.69
N THR A 51 -5.88 5.88 -1.22
CA THR A 51 -5.87 4.55 -1.85
C THR A 51 -6.50 4.58 -3.25
N ASP A 52 -7.65 5.24 -3.38
CA ASP A 52 -8.33 5.44 -4.67
C ASP A 52 -7.43 6.21 -5.66
N TYR A 53 -6.79 7.28 -5.20
CA TYR A 53 -5.83 8.03 -6.01
C TYR A 53 -4.67 7.15 -6.46
N MET A 54 -4.09 6.35 -5.56
CA MET A 54 -3.00 5.44 -5.90
C MET A 54 -3.42 4.43 -6.97
N ALA A 55 -4.61 3.84 -6.84
CA ALA A 55 -5.16 2.91 -7.81
C ALA A 55 -5.44 3.60 -9.17
N GLN A 56 -5.95 4.83 -9.18
CA GLN A 56 -6.23 5.52 -10.44
C GLN A 56 -4.96 5.95 -11.18
N VAL A 57 -3.96 6.46 -10.45
CA VAL A 57 -2.75 7.06 -11.03
C VAL A 57 -1.65 6.05 -11.30
N TYR A 58 -1.48 5.04 -10.43
CA TYR A 58 -0.34 4.13 -10.49
C TYR A 58 -0.68 2.70 -10.94
N ARG A 59 -1.96 2.29 -11.06
CA ARG A 59 -2.35 0.91 -11.42
C ARG A 59 -1.58 0.30 -12.61
N ARG A 60 -1.30 1.11 -13.64
CA ARG A 60 -0.60 0.68 -14.87
C ARG A 60 0.92 0.76 -14.79
N ARG A 61 1.46 1.34 -13.71
CA ARG A 61 2.88 1.62 -13.51
C ARG A 61 3.50 0.75 -12.42
N TRP A 62 2.69 0.08 -11.59
CA TRP A 62 3.20 -0.89 -10.62
C TRP A 62 4.03 -1.96 -11.32
N ALA A 63 5.18 -2.28 -10.73
CA ALA A 63 5.96 -3.43 -11.13
C ALA A 63 5.21 -4.75 -10.82
N GLY A 64 5.61 -5.82 -11.50
CA GLY A 64 5.03 -7.15 -11.33
C GLY A 64 3.54 -7.22 -11.70
N PHE A 65 2.89 -8.28 -11.23
CA PHE A 65 1.51 -8.63 -11.57
C PHE A 65 0.66 -8.72 -10.31
N ARG A 66 -0.61 -8.36 -10.38
CA ARG A 66 -1.56 -8.58 -9.27
C ARG A 66 -1.58 -10.06 -8.91
N ALA A 67 -1.64 -10.39 -7.62
CA ALA A 67 -1.65 -11.79 -7.16
C ALA A 67 -2.91 -12.52 -7.67
N THR A 68 -4.05 -11.84 -7.71
CA THR A 68 -5.28 -12.37 -8.33
C THR A 68 -5.99 -11.33 -9.21
N ALA A 69 -6.86 -11.81 -10.10
CA ALA A 69 -7.68 -10.91 -10.92
C ALA A 69 -8.77 -10.19 -10.10
N THR A 70 -9.21 -10.80 -8.99
CA THR A 70 -10.39 -10.40 -8.20
C THR A 70 -10.05 -9.75 -6.86
N GLN A 71 -8.76 -9.61 -6.50
CA GLN A 71 -8.37 -8.89 -5.29
C GLN A 71 -8.94 -7.47 -5.28
N ALA A 72 -9.22 -6.92 -4.10
CA ALA A 72 -9.86 -5.61 -3.95
C ALA A 72 -8.93 -4.46 -4.41
N LEU A 73 -7.66 -4.50 -4.02
CA LEU A 73 -6.67 -3.45 -4.30
C LEU A 73 -5.58 -3.91 -5.29
N ASP A 74 -4.67 -3.01 -5.69
CA ASP A 74 -3.60 -3.36 -6.66
C ASP A 74 -2.51 -4.25 -6.05
N TRP A 75 -2.37 -4.22 -4.72
CA TRP A 75 -1.50 -5.10 -3.92
C TRP A 75 -2.33 -6.15 -3.18
N PRO A 76 -1.78 -7.33 -2.88
CA PRO A 76 -0.40 -7.76 -3.15
C PRO A 76 -0.11 -8.06 -4.63
N ARG A 77 1.19 -8.23 -4.96
CA ARG A 77 1.67 -8.45 -6.32
C ARG A 77 2.83 -9.47 -6.37
N SER A 78 2.86 -10.28 -7.41
CA SER A 78 3.93 -11.25 -7.70
C SER A 78 4.94 -10.68 -8.70
N PHE A 79 6.17 -11.23 -8.71
CA PHE A 79 7.23 -10.86 -9.64
C PHE A 79 7.63 -9.37 -9.60
N VAL A 80 7.62 -8.77 -8.41
CA VAL A 80 8.12 -7.41 -8.17
C VAL A 80 9.60 -7.50 -7.81
N TYR A 81 10.47 -7.10 -8.72
CA TYR A 81 11.92 -7.09 -8.53
C TYR A 81 12.38 -5.76 -7.90
N LEU A 82 13.17 -5.82 -6.82
CA LEU A 82 13.78 -4.64 -6.20
C LEU A 82 15.00 -4.14 -6.98
N GLU A 83 15.69 -5.05 -7.67
CA GLU A 83 16.84 -4.76 -8.52
C GLU A 83 16.53 -5.10 -9.99
N PRO A 84 17.27 -4.52 -10.96
CA PRO A 84 17.06 -4.82 -12.38
C PRO A 84 17.21 -6.32 -12.65
N PHE A 85 16.20 -6.90 -13.30
CA PHE A 85 16.27 -8.27 -13.80
C PHE A 85 17.38 -8.41 -14.85
N VAL A 86 18.40 -9.22 -14.56
CA VAL A 86 19.44 -9.56 -15.55
C VAL A 86 18.98 -10.76 -16.37
N ARG A 87 18.66 -10.53 -17.66
CA ARG A 87 18.24 -11.57 -18.59
C ARG A 87 19.35 -12.62 -18.77
N GLY A 88 19.06 -13.88 -18.43
CA GLY A 88 19.99 -15.01 -18.59
C GLY A 88 20.54 -15.55 -17.26
N ALA A 89 20.21 -14.94 -16.12
CA ALA A 89 20.50 -15.51 -14.82
C ALA A 89 19.60 -16.73 -14.56
N THR A 90 20.17 -17.93 -14.64
CA THR A 90 19.60 -19.17 -14.14
C THR A 90 19.77 -19.20 -12.62
N GLY A 91 18.75 -18.74 -11.87
CA GLY A 91 18.78 -18.80 -10.41
C GLY A 91 17.59 -18.13 -9.74
N SER A 92 17.36 -18.47 -8.46
CA SER A 92 16.46 -17.73 -7.57
C SER A 92 16.89 -16.28 -7.52
N TYR A 93 15.99 -15.37 -7.84
CA TYR A 93 16.20 -13.94 -7.68
C TYR A 93 16.01 -13.61 -6.19
N PRO A 94 17.07 -13.25 -5.45
CA PRO A 94 16.99 -13.13 -4.00
C PRO A 94 16.27 -11.85 -3.53
N TYR A 95 15.93 -10.94 -4.45
CA TYR A 95 15.42 -9.61 -4.13
C TYR A 95 14.04 -9.32 -4.74
N LEU A 96 13.09 -10.26 -4.56
CA LEU A 96 11.68 -9.99 -4.81
C LEU A 96 11.00 -9.48 -3.55
N VAL A 97 10.05 -8.57 -3.75
CA VAL A 97 9.00 -8.37 -2.76
C VAL A 97 8.16 -9.64 -2.66
N ALA A 98 7.87 -10.09 -1.45
CA ALA A 98 6.99 -11.23 -1.22
C ALA A 98 5.60 -10.98 -1.82
N ASP A 99 5.00 -12.00 -2.42
CA ASP A 99 3.72 -11.87 -3.13
C ASP A 99 2.48 -11.92 -2.23
N ASN A 100 2.71 -11.94 -0.93
CA ASN A 100 1.71 -11.96 0.13
C ASN A 100 1.87 -10.78 1.11
N VAL A 101 2.46 -9.67 0.66
CA VAL A 101 2.59 -8.44 1.45
C VAL A 101 2.14 -7.21 0.68
N VAL A 102 1.69 -6.19 1.42
CA VAL A 102 1.73 -4.80 0.96
C VAL A 102 3.09 -4.21 1.37
N PRO A 103 3.95 -3.75 0.44
CA PRO A 103 5.25 -3.19 0.77
C PRO A 103 5.13 -1.98 1.68
N GLU A 104 6.10 -1.82 2.57
CA GLU A 104 6.12 -0.72 3.53
C GLU A 104 6.15 0.65 2.83
N GLU A 105 6.82 0.74 1.68
CA GLU A 105 6.85 1.93 0.83
C GLU A 105 5.45 2.32 0.33
N VAL A 106 4.62 1.33 0.01
CA VAL A 106 3.22 1.54 -0.43
C VAL A 106 2.37 2.03 0.73
N LYS A 107 2.53 1.45 1.92
CA LYS A 107 1.82 1.89 3.13
C LYS A 107 2.15 3.33 3.47
N ARG A 108 3.43 3.68 3.48
CA ARG A 108 3.92 5.04 3.76
C ARG A 108 3.47 6.03 2.70
N ALA A 109 3.51 5.66 1.42
CA ALA A 109 2.98 6.50 0.35
C ALA A 109 1.47 6.77 0.51
N CYS A 110 0.70 5.78 0.97
CA CYS A 110 -0.72 5.96 1.28
C CYS A 110 -0.92 6.99 2.41
N ALA A 111 -0.12 6.90 3.49
CA ALA A 111 -0.15 7.88 4.57
C ALA A 111 0.21 9.30 4.08
N GLU A 112 1.32 9.45 3.36
CA GLU A 112 1.73 10.74 2.79
C GLU A 112 0.68 11.37 1.87
N LEU A 113 0.03 10.57 1.02
CA LEU A 113 -1.04 11.05 0.15
C LEU A 113 -2.30 11.41 0.92
N ALA A 114 -2.58 10.76 2.04
CA ALA A 114 -3.76 11.05 2.86
C ALA A 114 -3.63 12.37 3.63
N LEU A 115 -2.41 12.84 3.88
CA LEU A 115 -2.17 14.14 4.52
C LEU A 115 -2.44 15.34 3.62
N ARG A 116 -2.43 15.15 2.28
CA ARG A 116 -2.62 16.22 1.29
C ARG A 116 -4.08 16.66 1.15
#